data_AF-A0A562PRF3-F1
#
_entry.id   AF-A0A562PRF3-F1
#
_cell.length_a   1.000
_cell.length_b   1.000
_cell.length_c   1.000
_cell.angle_alpha   90.00
_cell.angle_beta   90.00
_cell.angle_gamma   90.00
#
_symmetry.space_group_name_H-M   'P 1'
#
loop_
_entity.id
_entity.type
_entity.pdbx_description
1 polymer ?
#
loop_
_entity_poly.entity_id
_entity_poly.type
_entity_poly.pdbx_seq_one_letter_code
_entity_poly.pdbx_strand_id
1 'polypeptide(L)'
;MLKKLLGTVALCVATGTASAADTVWQFGYTGFQRAETGQFVATEHHLGAFSGKDVDGDGVLQQSELSRFWVDSSRDLIGPDECKAIYNSCELTGFSYDLRSGELTFTASTVYRDEAAASHYEIVAGSYVSADGYTPTGSGSVTWLWTDQTRFEITPAPVPEPATAWLLGIGLAAVGVAARRRR
;
A
#
# COMPACT_ATOMS: atom_id res chain seq x y z
N MET A 1 10.77 26.29 61.57
CA MET A 1 10.36 24.88 61.80
C MET A 1 9.34 24.52 60.71
N LEU A 2 9.79 24.23 59.49
CA LEU A 2 10.00 22.89 58.95
C LEU A 2 8.87 21.91 59.29
N LYS A 3 7.93 21.71 58.36
CA LYS A 3 7.06 20.52 58.20
C LYS A 3 6.10 20.78 57.04
N LYS A 4 5.98 19.99 55.97
CA LYS A 4 6.77 18.92 55.35
C LYS A 4 6.13 18.77 53.96
N LEU A 5 6.95 18.75 52.90
CA LEU A 5 6.57 18.39 51.54
C LEU A 5 5.83 17.04 51.54
N LEU A 6 4.78 16.92 50.75
CA LEU A 6 4.31 15.65 50.19
C LEU A 6 3.79 15.90 48.78
N GLY A 7 4.71 15.80 47.82
CA GLY A 7 4.42 15.70 46.41
C GLY A 7 4.56 14.24 45.98
N THR A 8 3.51 13.69 45.37
CA THR A 8 3.58 12.42 44.65
C THR A 8 2.63 12.52 43.46
N VAL A 9 3.13 12.98 42.32
CA VAL A 9 2.46 12.77 41.02
C VAL A 9 3.10 11.54 40.42
N ALA A 10 2.41 10.40 40.54
CA ALA A 10 2.78 9.16 39.87
C ALA A 10 2.50 9.32 38.37
N LEU A 11 3.55 9.54 37.59
CA LEU A 11 3.48 9.55 36.13
C LEU A 11 3.66 8.09 35.66
N CYS A 12 2.54 7.36 35.55
CA CYS A 12 2.52 6.09 34.84
C CYS A 12 2.72 6.35 33.35
N VAL A 13 3.98 6.35 32.90
CA VAL A 13 4.29 6.26 31.48
C VAL A 13 4.01 4.81 31.07
N ALA A 14 2.77 4.54 30.64
CA ALA A 14 2.47 3.35 29.89
C ALA A 14 3.10 3.50 28.50
N THR A 15 4.39 3.18 28.37
CA THR A 15 4.98 2.92 27.07
C THR A 15 4.37 1.61 26.57
N GLY A 16 3.21 1.70 25.92
CA GLY A 16 2.71 0.62 25.09
C GLY A 16 3.78 0.37 24.03
N THR A 17 4.54 -0.69 24.19
CA THR A 17 5.34 -1.25 23.11
C THR A 17 4.36 -1.79 22.09
N ALA A 18 3.88 -0.92 21.20
CA ALA A 18 3.25 -1.35 19.98
C ALA A 18 4.32 -2.16 19.24
N SER A 19 4.21 -3.48 19.32
CA SER A 19 4.90 -4.35 18.38
C SER A 19 4.35 -3.94 17.02
N ALA A 20 5.11 -3.15 16.27
CA ALA A 20 4.75 -2.76 14.92
C ALA A 20 4.82 -4.03 14.06
N ALA A 21 3.73 -4.78 14.04
CA ALA A 21 3.49 -5.71 12.95
C ALA A 21 3.55 -4.90 11.65
N ASP A 22 4.19 -5.45 10.63
CA ASP A 22 4.21 -4.84 9.30
C ASP A 22 2.77 -4.48 8.94
N THR A 23 2.55 -3.21 8.61
CA THR A 23 1.22 -2.76 8.22
C THR A 23 0.91 -3.40 6.87
N VAL A 24 -0.28 -3.98 6.77
CA VAL A 24 -0.77 -4.58 5.53
C VAL A 24 -1.84 -3.66 4.98
N TRP A 25 -1.61 -3.16 3.78
CA TRP A 25 -2.57 -2.37 3.03
C TRP A 25 -3.26 -3.26 2.00
N GLN A 26 -4.58 -3.30 2.05
CA GLN A 26 -5.43 -3.94 1.05
C GLN A 26 -6.05 -2.85 0.20
N PHE A 27 -5.94 -2.97 -1.11
CA PHE A 27 -6.47 -1.99 -2.04
C PHE A 27 -7.40 -2.65 -3.06
N GLY A 28 -8.27 -1.84 -3.64
CA GLY A 28 -9.18 -2.25 -4.69
C GLY A 28 -9.48 -1.14 -5.66
N TYR A 29 -9.55 -1.49 -6.94
CA TYR A 29 -10.11 -0.66 -7.99
C TYR A 29 -11.40 -1.28 -8.47
N THR A 30 -12.45 -0.48 -8.68
CA THR A 30 -13.75 -0.94 -9.20
C THR A 30 -14.28 -0.02 -10.27
N GLY A 31 -14.78 -0.61 -11.35
CA GLY A 31 -15.34 0.08 -12.51
C GLY A 31 -14.30 0.39 -13.56
N PHE A 32 -14.41 -0.23 -14.73
CA PHE A 32 -13.44 -0.08 -15.83
C PHE A 32 -14.12 0.03 -17.17
N GLN A 33 -13.44 0.68 -18.13
CA GLN A 33 -13.89 0.69 -19.52
C GLN A 33 -13.19 -0.41 -20.31
N ARG A 34 -13.94 -1.23 -21.03
CA ARG A 34 -13.36 -2.18 -21.98
C ARG A 34 -12.82 -1.44 -23.20
N ALA A 35 -11.54 -1.59 -23.51
CA ALA A 35 -10.88 -0.89 -24.61
C ALA A 35 -11.51 -1.24 -25.98
N GLU A 36 -11.89 -2.50 -26.18
CA GLU A 36 -12.37 -2.99 -27.47
C GLU A 36 -13.79 -2.52 -27.81
N THR A 37 -14.62 -2.26 -26.80
CA THR A 37 -16.04 -1.89 -27.00
C THR A 37 -16.35 -0.46 -26.52
N GLY A 38 -15.47 0.16 -25.75
CA GLY A 38 -15.71 1.43 -25.08
C GLY A 38 -16.76 1.35 -23.97
N GLN A 39 -17.23 0.16 -23.61
CA GLN A 39 -18.27 -0.02 -22.60
C GLN A 39 -17.68 0.06 -21.18
N PHE A 40 -18.26 0.92 -20.33
CA PHE A 40 -17.98 0.94 -18.91
C PHE A 40 -18.69 -0.20 -18.18
N VAL A 41 -17.94 -0.95 -17.37
CA VAL A 41 -18.40 -2.10 -16.59
C VAL A 41 -18.13 -1.81 -15.12
N ALA A 42 -19.19 -1.38 -14.41
CA ALA A 42 -19.09 -0.97 -13.01
C ALA A 42 -18.73 -2.11 -12.03
N THR A 43 -18.86 -3.37 -12.46
CA THR A 43 -18.59 -4.55 -11.62
C THR A 43 -17.19 -5.13 -11.82
N GLU A 44 -16.45 -4.68 -12.83
CA GLU A 44 -15.07 -5.09 -13.03
C GLU A 44 -14.23 -4.55 -11.88
N HIS A 45 -13.39 -5.39 -11.28
CA HIS A 45 -12.60 -5.01 -10.13
C HIS A 45 -11.25 -5.70 -10.13
N HIS A 46 -10.26 -4.99 -9.60
CA HIS A 46 -8.91 -5.49 -9.39
C HIS A 46 -8.50 -5.25 -7.94
N LEU A 47 -8.09 -6.28 -7.24
CA LEU A 47 -7.82 -6.25 -5.80
C LEU A 47 -6.36 -6.59 -5.54
N GLY A 48 -5.77 -6.02 -4.50
CA GLY A 48 -4.41 -6.39 -4.13
C GLY A 48 -4.10 -6.09 -2.68
N ALA A 49 -2.90 -6.50 -2.26
CA ALA A 49 -2.36 -6.04 -1.00
C ALA A 49 -0.85 -5.96 -1.04
N PHE A 50 -0.32 -5.08 -0.18
CA PHE A 50 1.11 -4.96 0.04
C PHE A 50 1.40 -4.75 1.51
N SER A 51 2.64 -5.06 1.89
CA SER A 51 3.16 -4.78 3.22
C SER A 51 4.60 -4.36 3.09
N GLY A 52 5.02 -3.41 3.91
CA GLY A 52 6.36 -2.86 3.86
C GLY A 52 6.60 -1.91 5.03
N LYS A 53 7.80 -1.36 5.06
CA LYS A 53 8.21 -0.42 6.10
C LYS A 53 9.02 0.69 5.47
N ASP A 54 8.59 1.92 5.71
CA ASP A 54 9.31 3.14 5.38
C ASP A 54 10.59 3.17 6.24
N VAL A 55 11.70 2.73 5.64
CA VAL A 55 12.98 2.56 6.34
C VAL A 55 13.79 3.85 6.35
N ASP A 56 13.57 4.74 5.39
CA ASP A 56 14.24 6.02 5.30
C ASP A 56 13.46 7.19 5.93
N GLY A 57 12.16 7.00 6.18
CA GLY A 57 11.29 7.91 6.91
C GLY A 57 10.76 9.08 6.08
N ASP A 58 10.74 8.97 4.74
CA ASP A 58 10.27 10.05 3.87
C ASP A 58 8.73 10.12 3.76
N GLY A 59 8.03 9.07 4.20
CA GLY A 59 6.58 8.94 4.15
C GLY A 59 6.05 8.35 2.84
N VAL A 60 6.90 7.79 1.99
CA VAL A 60 6.57 7.15 0.72
C VAL A 60 7.19 5.76 0.66
N LEU A 61 6.34 4.72 0.65
CA LEU A 61 6.82 3.37 0.45
C LEU A 61 7.27 3.16 -1.00
N GLN A 62 8.53 2.80 -1.17
CA GLN A 62 9.10 2.42 -2.46
C GLN A 62 9.17 0.89 -2.61
N GLN A 63 9.39 0.42 -3.83
CA GLN A 63 9.48 -1.02 -4.11
C GLN A 63 10.49 -1.76 -3.22
N SER A 64 11.66 -1.17 -2.95
CA SER A 64 12.70 -1.78 -2.11
C SER A 64 12.32 -1.93 -0.63
N GLU A 65 11.23 -1.28 -0.21
CA GLU A 65 10.73 -1.24 1.16
C GLU A 65 9.56 -2.21 1.38
N LEU A 66 9.15 -2.90 0.31
CA LEU A 66 8.11 -3.90 0.36
C LEU A 66 8.65 -5.24 0.88
N SER A 67 7.93 -5.80 1.84
CA SER A 67 8.08 -7.18 2.26
C SER A 67 7.24 -8.13 1.39
N ARG A 68 6.09 -7.64 0.87
CA ARG A 68 5.14 -8.41 0.04
C ARG A 68 4.34 -7.49 -0.88
N PHE A 69 3.97 -8.00 -2.05
CA PHE A 69 3.02 -7.35 -2.94
C PHE A 69 2.29 -8.40 -3.78
N TRP A 70 0.98 -8.29 -3.91
CA TRP A 70 0.20 -9.10 -4.85
C TRP A 70 -0.99 -8.29 -5.38
N VAL A 71 -1.45 -8.67 -6.57
CA VAL A 71 -2.61 -8.08 -7.23
C VAL A 71 -3.35 -9.15 -8.05
N ASP A 72 -4.67 -9.17 -7.94
CA ASP A 72 -5.59 -10.17 -8.47
C ASP A 72 -5.17 -11.61 -8.13
N SER A 73 -5.02 -12.45 -9.15
CA SER A 73 -4.58 -13.82 -9.04
C SER A 73 -3.07 -13.97 -9.02
N SER A 74 -2.31 -12.88 -9.12
CA SER A 74 -0.86 -12.95 -8.96
C SER A 74 -0.51 -13.36 -7.54
N ARG A 75 0.46 -14.26 -7.47
CA ARG A 75 1.10 -14.66 -6.23
C ARG A 75 2.11 -13.59 -5.81
N ASP A 76 2.68 -13.69 -4.60
CA ASP A 76 3.56 -12.65 -4.07
C ASP A 76 4.70 -12.30 -5.05
N LEU A 77 4.65 -11.10 -5.61
CA LEU A 77 5.53 -10.59 -6.66
C LEU A 77 6.91 -10.15 -6.11
N ILE A 78 7.03 -10.03 -4.79
CA ILE A 78 8.29 -9.77 -4.08
C ILE A 78 8.90 -11.08 -3.54
N GLY A 79 8.05 -12.08 -3.26
CA GLY A 79 8.43 -13.33 -2.64
C GLY A 79 9.41 -14.17 -3.47
N PRO A 80 10.37 -14.87 -2.84
CA PRO A 80 11.43 -15.59 -3.55
C PRO A 80 10.97 -16.84 -4.30
N ASP A 81 9.76 -17.37 -4.03
CA ASP A 81 9.43 -18.76 -4.34
C ASP A 81 8.34 -18.95 -5.41
N GLU A 82 7.46 -17.98 -5.63
CA GLU A 82 6.26 -18.21 -6.46
C GLU A 82 6.42 -17.75 -7.91
N CYS A 83 7.25 -16.73 -8.16
CA CYS A 83 7.51 -16.19 -9.50
C CYS A 83 8.74 -16.80 -10.22
N LYS A 84 9.21 -17.97 -9.75
CA LYS A 84 10.38 -18.68 -10.29
C LYS A 84 10.07 -20.06 -10.86
N ALA A 85 8.82 -20.34 -11.23
CA ALA A 85 8.51 -21.57 -11.94
C ALA A 85 9.08 -21.52 -13.37
N ILE A 86 9.48 -22.67 -13.92
CA ILE A 86 10.19 -22.76 -15.22
C ILE A 86 9.46 -22.03 -16.36
N TYR A 87 8.13 -22.03 -16.34
CA TYR A 87 7.28 -21.43 -17.36
C TYR A 87 6.62 -20.12 -16.93
N ASN A 88 6.88 -19.62 -15.72
CA ASN A 88 6.29 -18.39 -15.22
C ASN A 88 7.37 -17.37 -14.89
N SER A 89 7.17 -16.12 -15.31
CA SER A 89 7.90 -14.98 -14.78
C SER A 89 6.90 -13.95 -14.27
N CYS A 90 7.20 -13.31 -13.15
CA CYS A 90 6.47 -12.14 -12.72
C CYS A 90 7.42 -11.00 -12.40
N GLU A 91 6.92 -9.79 -12.52
CA GLU A 91 7.70 -8.59 -12.27
C GLU A 91 6.83 -7.53 -11.61
N LEU A 92 7.41 -6.84 -10.64
CA LEU A 92 6.96 -5.54 -10.17
C LEU A 92 8.05 -4.56 -10.60
N THR A 93 7.77 -3.71 -11.59
CA THR A 93 8.78 -2.79 -12.18
C THR A 93 8.72 -1.39 -11.60
N GLY A 94 7.60 -1.03 -10.99
CA GLY A 94 7.40 0.24 -10.33
C GLY A 94 6.43 0.07 -9.17
N PHE A 95 6.74 0.72 -8.05
CA PHE A 95 5.84 0.84 -6.92
C PHE A 95 6.16 2.12 -6.14
N SER A 96 5.12 2.87 -5.80
CA SER A 96 5.18 3.98 -4.86
C SER A 96 3.84 4.12 -4.16
N TYR A 97 3.87 4.23 -2.83
CA TYR A 97 2.69 4.52 -2.02
C TYR A 97 2.96 5.62 -1.01
N ASP A 98 2.32 6.77 -1.19
CA ASP A 98 2.41 7.90 -0.25
C ASP A 98 1.52 7.63 0.97
N LEU A 99 2.14 7.49 2.15
CA LEU A 99 1.48 7.18 3.42
C LEU A 99 0.54 8.29 3.91
N ARG A 100 0.69 9.51 3.38
CA ARG A 100 -0.05 10.72 3.78
C ARG A 100 -1.26 10.94 2.87
N SER A 101 -1.04 10.89 1.55
CA SER A 101 -2.09 11.14 0.56
C SER A 101 -2.88 9.88 0.22
N GLY A 102 -2.28 8.70 0.38
CA GLY A 102 -2.83 7.43 -0.07
C GLY A 102 -2.69 7.18 -1.57
N GLU A 103 -1.90 8.01 -2.27
CA GLU A 103 -1.66 7.81 -3.69
C GLU A 103 -0.83 6.54 -3.89
N LEU A 104 -1.42 5.56 -4.58
CA LEU A 104 -0.81 4.29 -4.93
C LEU A 104 -0.54 4.26 -6.44
N THR A 105 0.71 4.01 -6.81
CA THR A 105 1.13 3.75 -8.19
C THR A 105 1.94 2.47 -8.24
N PHE A 106 1.70 1.64 -9.25
CA PHE A 106 2.49 0.44 -9.48
C PHE A 106 2.40 -0.05 -10.92
N THR A 107 3.34 -0.88 -11.32
CA THR A 107 3.31 -1.66 -12.56
C THR A 107 3.71 -3.09 -12.24
N ALA A 108 2.78 -4.02 -12.46
CA ALA A 108 2.99 -5.43 -12.22
C ALA A 108 2.63 -6.25 -13.46
N SER A 109 3.43 -7.28 -13.75
CA SER A 109 3.18 -8.18 -14.86
C SER A 109 3.44 -9.63 -14.48
N THR A 110 2.73 -10.53 -15.15
CA THR A 110 2.95 -11.98 -15.09
C THR A 110 2.92 -12.53 -16.51
N VAL A 111 3.86 -13.42 -16.81
CA VAL A 111 3.96 -14.10 -18.09
C VAL A 111 4.03 -15.59 -17.81
N TYR A 112 3.22 -16.35 -18.53
CA TYR A 112 3.34 -17.79 -18.66
C TYR A 112 3.71 -18.14 -20.10
N ARG A 113 4.61 -19.10 -20.30
CA ARG A 113 4.91 -19.64 -21.63
C ARG A 113 5.45 -21.06 -21.55
N ASP A 114 4.81 -21.97 -22.28
CA ASP A 114 5.30 -23.31 -22.58
C ASP A 114 5.24 -23.61 -24.09
N GLU A 115 5.41 -24.87 -24.51
CA GLU A 115 5.39 -25.28 -25.91
C GLU A 115 4.03 -25.15 -26.61
N ALA A 116 2.93 -25.09 -25.85
CA ALA A 116 1.56 -25.18 -26.34
C ALA A 116 0.73 -23.92 -26.07
N ALA A 117 1.11 -23.11 -25.08
CA ALA A 117 0.35 -21.99 -24.58
C ALA A 117 1.25 -20.85 -24.09
N ALA A 118 0.71 -19.64 -24.14
CA ALA A 118 1.29 -18.48 -23.49
C ALA A 118 0.19 -17.58 -22.95
N SER A 119 0.46 -16.89 -21.85
CA SER A 119 -0.38 -15.80 -21.37
C SER A 119 0.48 -14.67 -20.83
N HIS A 120 -0.01 -13.46 -20.97
CA HIS A 120 0.57 -12.27 -20.40
C HIS A 120 -0.55 -11.50 -19.71
N TYR A 121 -0.28 -11.04 -18.49
CA TYR A 121 -1.14 -10.17 -17.73
C TYR A 121 -0.30 -9.01 -17.23
N GLU A 122 -0.77 -7.79 -17.40
CA GLU A 122 -0.11 -6.57 -16.95
C GLU A 122 -1.14 -5.60 -16.38
N ILE A 123 -0.78 -4.94 -15.29
CA ILE A 123 -1.56 -3.90 -14.67
C ILE A 123 -0.66 -2.69 -14.39
N VAL A 124 -1.05 -1.54 -14.93
CA VAL A 124 -0.44 -0.24 -14.67
C VAL A 124 -1.49 0.61 -13.96
N ALA A 125 -1.30 0.81 -12.65
CA ALA A 125 -2.25 1.52 -11.81
C ALA A 125 -2.55 2.93 -12.37
N GLY A 126 -3.84 3.25 -12.53
CA GLY A 126 -4.27 4.52 -13.11
C GLY A 126 -4.27 4.57 -14.64
N SER A 127 -3.87 3.50 -15.33
CA SER A 127 -3.80 3.46 -16.79
C SER A 127 -4.59 2.30 -17.40
N TYR A 128 -4.10 1.06 -17.31
CA TYR A 128 -4.76 -0.10 -17.92
C TYR A 128 -4.44 -1.43 -17.21
N VAL A 129 -5.35 -2.40 -17.39
CA VAL A 129 -5.12 -3.82 -17.14
C VAL A 129 -5.25 -4.52 -18.48
N SER A 130 -4.24 -5.28 -18.89
CA SER A 130 -4.29 -6.08 -20.11
C SER A 130 -4.04 -7.53 -19.78
N ALA A 131 -4.80 -8.41 -20.40
CA ALA A 131 -4.59 -9.84 -20.35
C ALA A 131 -4.72 -10.41 -21.76
N ASP A 132 -3.69 -11.10 -22.22
CA ASP A 132 -3.67 -11.75 -23.52
C ASP A 132 -3.05 -13.14 -23.42
N GLY A 133 -3.34 -13.98 -24.41
CA GLY A 133 -2.76 -15.30 -24.47
C GLY A 133 -3.34 -16.18 -25.55
N TYR A 134 -2.74 -17.35 -25.67
CA TYR A 134 -3.21 -18.41 -26.55
C TYR A 134 -3.01 -19.77 -25.91
N THR A 135 -3.82 -20.72 -26.36
CA THR A 135 -3.74 -22.15 -26.09
C THR A 135 -3.95 -22.90 -27.42
N PRO A 136 -3.80 -24.23 -27.46
CA PRO A 136 -4.08 -25.00 -28.68
C PRO A 136 -5.52 -24.88 -29.20
N THR A 137 -6.46 -24.43 -28.35
CA THR A 137 -7.89 -24.31 -28.69
C THR A 137 -8.30 -22.90 -29.09
N GLY A 138 -7.42 -21.90 -28.98
CA GLY A 138 -7.72 -20.52 -29.37
C GLY A 138 -6.85 -19.48 -28.69
N SER A 139 -7.12 -18.21 -28.99
CA SER A 139 -6.44 -17.05 -28.41
C SER A 139 -7.46 -16.01 -27.97
N GLY A 140 -7.05 -15.15 -27.05
CA GLY A 140 -7.87 -14.05 -26.57
C GLY A 140 -7.02 -12.91 -26.04
N SER A 141 -7.61 -11.72 -26.04
CA SER A 141 -7.05 -10.55 -25.38
C SER A 141 -8.20 -9.71 -24.83
N VAL A 142 -7.96 -9.06 -23.70
CA VAL A 142 -8.84 -8.06 -23.12
C VAL A 142 -8.00 -6.95 -22.52
N THR A 143 -8.40 -5.71 -22.76
CA THR A 143 -7.82 -4.55 -22.09
C THR A 143 -8.90 -3.74 -21.41
N TRP A 144 -8.67 -3.43 -20.14
CA TRP A 144 -9.49 -2.59 -19.28
C TRP A 144 -8.75 -1.28 -19.03
N LEU A 145 -9.46 -0.17 -19.15
CA LEU A 145 -8.90 1.17 -18.98
C LEU A 145 -9.47 1.81 -17.71
N TRP A 146 -8.60 2.49 -16.97
CA TRP A 146 -9.03 3.42 -15.93
C TRP A 146 -9.81 4.56 -16.56
N THR A 147 -10.78 5.07 -15.83
CA THR A 147 -11.57 6.25 -16.20
C THR A 147 -11.79 7.12 -14.97
N ASP A 148 -12.33 8.32 -15.16
CA ASP A 148 -12.77 9.17 -14.05
C ASP A 148 -13.89 8.52 -13.19
N GLN A 149 -14.52 7.46 -13.69
CA GLN A 149 -15.53 6.68 -12.96
C GLN A 149 -14.94 5.53 -12.15
N THR A 150 -13.67 5.18 -12.37
CA THR A 150 -12.98 4.11 -11.64
C THR A 150 -12.76 4.55 -10.19
N ARG A 151 -13.21 3.73 -9.26
CA ARG A 151 -13.11 3.99 -7.82
C ARG A 151 -11.91 3.28 -7.24
N PHE A 152 -11.19 3.96 -6.37
CA PHE A 152 -10.08 3.40 -5.61
C PHE A 152 -10.43 3.37 -4.12
N GLU A 153 -10.14 2.25 -3.48
CA GLU A 153 -10.31 2.05 -2.04
C GLU A 153 -9.05 1.40 -1.46
N ILE A 154 -8.63 1.81 -0.27
CA ILE A 154 -7.48 1.22 0.43
C ILE A 154 -7.73 1.19 1.93
N THR A 155 -7.34 0.09 2.58
CA THR A 155 -7.46 -0.15 4.02
C THR A 155 -6.14 -0.70 4.58
N PRO A 156 -5.58 -0.13 5.66
CA PRO A 156 -6.09 1.01 6.41
C PRO A 156 -6.05 2.31 5.59
N ALA A 157 -6.92 3.25 5.95
CA ALA A 157 -6.91 4.58 5.33
C ALA A 157 -5.56 5.27 5.59
N PRO A 158 -5.09 6.15 4.67
CA PRO A 158 -3.88 6.93 4.87
C PRO A 158 -3.94 7.68 6.20
N VAL A 159 -2.82 7.72 6.92
CA VAL A 159 -2.76 8.39 8.22
C VAL A 159 -2.33 9.82 7.96
N PRO A 160 -3.21 10.83 8.12
CA PRO A 160 -2.78 12.22 8.07
C PRO A 160 -1.72 12.41 9.15
N GLU A 161 -0.61 13.09 8.84
CA GLU A 161 0.49 13.30 9.79
C GLU A 161 -0.07 13.59 11.18
N PRO A 162 0.22 12.73 12.16
CA PRO A 162 -0.51 12.80 13.40
C PRO A 162 -0.14 14.11 14.07
N ALA A 163 -1.15 14.73 14.69
CA ALA A 163 -0.98 15.91 15.51
C ALA A 163 -0.04 15.70 16.72
N THR A 164 0.71 14.60 16.77
CA THR A 164 1.79 14.30 17.72
C THR A 164 2.82 15.43 17.77
N ALA A 165 3.15 16.08 16.64
CA ALA A 165 4.00 17.26 16.66
C ALA A 165 3.34 18.42 17.43
N TRP A 166 2.03 18.61 17.27
CA TRP A 166 1.25 19.58 18.04
C TRP A 166 1.14 19.19 19.52
N LEU A 167 0.96 17.91 19.85
CA LEU A 167 0.90 17.43 21.22
C LEU A 167 2.26 17.54 21.93
N LEU A 168 3.36 17.28 21.21
CA LEU A 168 4.72 17.52 21.71
C LEU A 168 4.95 19.02 21.94
N GLY A 169 4.53 19.86 21.00
CA GLY A 169 4.59 21.31 21.10
C GLY A 169 3.77 21.86 22.27
N ILE A 170 2.54 21.40 22.46
CA ILE A 170 1.65 21.76 23.58
C ILE A 170 2.26 21.28 24.90
N GLY A 171 2.79 20.06 24.94
CA GLY A 171 3.46 19.51 26.12
C GLY A 171 4.66 20.36 26.53
N LEU A 172 5.53 20.71 25.59
CA LEU A 172 6.69 21.57 25.83
C LEU A 172 6.28 22.99 26.24
N ALA A 173 5.25 23.57 25.61
CA ALA A 173 4.73 24.89 25.97
C ALA A 173 4.15 24.91 27.39
N ALA A 174 3.38 23.88 27.76
CA ALA A 174 2.82 23.75 29.11
C ALA A 174 3.91 23.62 30.18
N VAL A 175 4.97 22.85 29.90
CA VAL A 175 6.14 22.73 30.80
C VAL A 175 6.88 24.07 30.91
N GLY A 176 7.09 24.77 29.80
CA GLY A 176 7.74 26.09 29.79
C GLY A 176 6.97 27.15 30.59
N VAL A 177 5.64 27.21 30.45
CA VAL A 177 4.77 28.12 31.22
C VAL A 177 4.78 27.76 32.71
N ALA A 178 4.72 26.48 33.04
CA ALA A 178 4.78 26.02 34.43
C ALA A 178 6.13 26.33 35.08
N ALA A 179 7.25 26.17 34.35
CA ALA A 179 8.59 26.51 34.83
C ALA A 179 8.77 28.02 35.05
N ARG A 180 8.19 28.85 34.18
CA ARG A 180 8.23 30.32 34.30
C ARG A 180 7.41 30.85 35.48
N ARG A 181 6.31 30.17 35.85
CA ARG A 181 5.48 30.53 37.02
C ARG A 181 6.08 30.13 38.37
N ARG A 182 7.12 29.28 38.38
CA ARG A 182 7.82 28.81 39.59
C ARG A 182 9.13 29.57 39.88
N ARG A 183 9.55 30.47 38.99
CA ARG A 183 10.60 31.47 39.25
C ARG A 183 9.94 32.78 39.65
#